data_AF-A0A4P9VT49-F1
#
_entry.id   AF-A0A4P9VT49-F1
#
_cell.length_a   1.000
_cell.length_b   1.000
_cell.length_c   1.000
_cell.angle_alpha   90.00
_cell.angle_beta   90.00
_cell.angle_gamma   90.00
#
_symmetry.space_group_name_H-M   'P 1'
#
loop_
_entity.id
_entity.type
_entity.pdbx_description
1 polymer ?
#
loop_
_entity_poly.entity_id
_entity_poly.type
_entity_poly.pdbx_seq_one_letter_code
_entity_poly.pdbx_strand_id
1 'polypeptide(L)'
;MDQLPPKTGHANTLFSDTAVNNRDYIQYKDQARQKIMRGNSARLDIPRAPINYSNDNPARLVDLGNNVISNLYTLDNKAPKQRALEVQPWSDTYWPLYSGAAAWRYADSDLWRASPSNWKDYWDFSYVTKPVSSYYGQARDNLSPAEKYDLLMGDSSFTLTTNAWNSGKGYYERSGKVERWMGLCHGWAPAAYMLPRPLKTLNVKDASGEDLTLYPSDIKALATLLWANARFDNRFIGSRCNIKNPERDSNGRIINNVCFDTNPGSWHISVVNQIGISGRSLIMDATYDYQVWNQPIQSYKVTYFNPQTNATYASAQAATIPLSSYTKDKFSNYRGNQSTHVVGVRMDVSYVVETNPTHRRTDSPQYDGITRVSYYYDLELNDQGKILGGEWYSNRHPDFLWTPTPNAMAQSWQNGSGKWSVGQSVPEKWKNKAKQASRYGQPLTSVVNELFTRASEDSNTPSDTWREIVSSDGYCMDVADSGTTDGNLILAWDCHSGNNQKWWQDSYGRLRPAHATNMCATAKLNEGGKLVIERCNNSRAQRWQWNGNYLRNLANFDLSLTYDPTSWQVMVTADDDMTWSWR
;
A
#
# COMPACT_ATOMS: atom_id res chain seq x y z
N MET A 1 29.86 18.44 7.52
CA MET A 1 30.03 16.96 7.47
C MET A 1 29.29 16.45 6.25
N ASP A 2 29.55 17.11 5.13
CA ASP A 2 28.80 17.02 3.91
C ASP A 2 29.82 16.80 2.82
N GLN A 3 29.84 15.60 2.24
CA GLN A 3 30.10 15.36 0.81
C GLN A 3 30.23 13.86 0.52
N LEU A 4 29.59 13.44 -0.57
CA LEU A 4 29.97 12.27 -1.35
C LEU A 4 30.87 12.74 -2.52
N PRO A 5 31.77 11.89 -3.05
CA PRO A 5 32.86 12.31 -3.94
C PRO A 5 32.39 12.81 -5.31
N PRO A 6 33.20 13.64 -6.01
CA PRO A 6 32.81 14.29 -7.25
C PRO A 6 32.77 13.30 -8.41
N LYS A 7 31.71 13.38 -9.22
CA LYS A 7 31.62 12.68 -10.51
C LYS A 7 32.37 13.48 -11.58
N THR A 8 33.43 12.91 -12.12
CA THR A 8 34.08 13.35 -13.35
C THR A 8 33.56 12.53 -14.54
N GLY A 9 33.33 13.21 -15.67
CA GLY A 9 33.01 12.58 -16.96
C GLY A 9 31.95 13.33 -17.77
N HIS A 10 32.39 14.24 -18.64
CA HIS A 10 31.57 14.83 -19.71
C HIS A 10 31.55 13.88 -20.93
N ALA A 11 30.37 13.62 -21.51
CA ALA A 11 30.18 13.51 -22.96
C ALA A 11 28.69 13.47 -23.36
N ASN A 12 28.25 14.59 -23.96
CA ASN A 12 27.37 14.79 -25.11
C ASN A 12 26.15 13.88 -25.34
N THR A 13 24.98 14.54 -25.39
CA THR A 13 23.66 14.01 -25.73
C THR A 13 23.39 14.04 -27.24
N LEU A 14 22.62 13.06 -27.73
CA LEU A 14 22.30 12.74 -29.12
C LEU A 14 21.26 13.64 -29.84
N PHE A 15 21.07 14.90 -29.47
CA PHE A 15 20.11 15.78 -30.15
C PHE A 15 20.74 17.10 -30.60
N SER A 16 20.41 17.55 -31.81
CA SER A 16 20.87 18.85 -32.31
C SER A 16 20.20 19.99 -31.55
N ASP A 17 20.96 21.06 -31.34
CA ASP A 17 20.56 22.19 -30.49
C ASP A 17 19.22 22.83 -30.93
N THR A 18 18.87 22.78 -32.21
CA THR A 18 17.61 23.36 -32.72
C THR A 18 16.37 22.54 -32.35
N ALA A 19 16.47 21.21 -32.25
CA ALA A 19 15.33 20.35 -31.88
C ALA A 19 15.04 20.38 -30.36
N VAL A 20 16.09 20.60 -29.55
CA VAL A 20 15.95 20.85 -28.10
C VAL A 20 15.33 22.23 -27.83
N ASN A 21 15.62 23.21 -28.70
CA ASN A 21 15.16 24.58 -28.53
C ASN A 21 13.67 24.81 -28.84
N ASN A 22 13.02 24.01 -29.70
CA ASN A 22 11.63 24.31 -30.12
C ASN A 22 10.50 23.53 -29.41
N ARG A 23 10.76 22.46 -28.64
CA ARG A 23 9.75 21.80 -27.76
C ARG A 23 8.34 21.53 -28.36
N ASP A 24 8.22 21.21 -29.66
CA ASP A 24 6.91 21.25 -30.35
C ASP A 24 5.92 20.10 -30.05
N TYR A 25 6.22 19.17 -29.14
CA TYR A 25 5.19 18.25 -28.60
C TYR A 25 4.52 18.77 -27.32
N ILE A 26 5.07 19.84 -26.73
CA ILE A 26 4.49 20.54 -25.58
C ILE A 26 3.45 21.58 -26.06
N GLN A 27 3.65 22.24 -27.20
CA GLN A 27 2.72 23.25 -27.70
C GLN A 27 1.32 22.74 -28.06
N TYR A 28 1.16 21.54 -28.64
CA TYR A 28 -0.18 21.03 -28.97
C TYR A 28 -0.98 20.63 -27.71
N LYS A 29 -0.29 20.21 -26.64
CA LYS A 29 -0.89 19.88 -25.33
C LYS A 29 -1.13 21.13 -24.48
N ASP A 30 -0.26 22.13 -24.59
CA ASP A 30 -0.39 23.42 -23.91
C ASP A 30 -1.36 24.38 -24.61
N GLN A 31 -1.58 24.32 -25.92
CA GLN A 31 -2.63 25.11 -26.59
C GLN A 31 -4.04 24.66 -26.20
N ALA A 32 -4.23 23.35 -25.97
CA ALA A 32 -5.45 22.82 -25.38
C ALA A 32 -5.63 23.23 -23.90
N ARG A 33 -4.51 23.47 -23.17
CA ARG A 33 -4.49 23.84 -21.74
C ARG A 33 -4.52 25.36 -21.50
N GLN A 34 -3.98 26.18 -22.42
CA GLN A 34 -3.95 27.64 -22.36
C GLN A 34 -5.30 28.28 -22.73
N LYS A 35 -6.15 27.60 -23.52
CA LYS A 35 -7.54 28.04 -23.72
C LYS A 35 -8.38 27.97 -22.44
N ILE A 36 -7.93 27.22 -21.43
CA ILE A 36 -8.60 27.07 -20.13
C ILE A 36 -7.97 27.94 -19.03
N MET A 37 -6.70 28.37 -19.18
CA MET A 37 -5.90 28.98 -18.09
C MET A 37 -5.56 30.47 -18.27
N ARG A 38 -6.32 31.25 -19.05
CA ARG A 38 -6.12 32.71 -19.08
C ARG A 38 -6.71 33.36 -17.82
N GLY A 39 -5.89 33.41 -16.77
CA GLY A 39 -6.01 34.35 -15.65
C GLY A 39 -4.64 34.95 -15.37
N ASN A 40 -4.52 36.27 -15.58
CA ASN A 40 -3.26 37.04 -15.60
C ASN A 40 -2.39 36.90 -14.34
N SER A 41 -1.09 36.88 -14.59
CA SER A 41 -0.01 37.08 -13.62
C SER A 41 -0.09 38.47 -12.97
N ALA A 42 -0.33 38.49 -11.66
CA ALA A 42 0.08 39.55 -10.77
C ALA A 42 0.88 38.91 -9.63
N ARG A 43 2.00 39.52 -9.23
CA ARG A 43 2.69 39.18 -7.99
C ARG A 43 1.68 39.34 -6.85
N LEU A 44 1.18 38.21 -6.36
CA LEU A 44 0.34 38.17 -5.18
C LEU A 44 1.16 37.49 -4.10
N ASP A 45 1.51 38.26 -3.07
CA ASP A 45 1.82 37.75 -1.73
C ASP A 45 0.57 37.03 -1.20
N ILE A 46 0.34 35.80 -1.67
CA ILE A 46 -0.75 34.96 -1.18
C ILE A 46 -0.22 34.26 0.08
N PRO A 47 -0.84 34.47 1.26
CA PRO A 47 -0.58 33.63 2.42
C PRO A 47 -0.79 32.16 2.05
N ARG A 48 0.24 31.33 2.23
CA ARG A 48 0.23 29.90 1.82
C ARG A 48 -0.15 28.95 2.94
N ALA A 49 -0.29 29.49 4.15
CA ALA A 49 -0.65 28.74 5.32
C ALA A 49 -2.00 28.01 5.27
N PRO A 50 -3.11 28.55 4.71
CA PRO A 50 -4.39 27.86 4.79
C PRO A 50 -4.43 26.62 3.90
N ILE A 51 -5.08 25.56 4.38
CA ILE A 51 -5.31 24.35 3.62
C ILE A 51 -6.10 24.67 2.35
N ASN A 52 -5.52 24.33 1.18
CA ASN A 52 -6.25 24.40 -0.08
C ASN A 52 -7.12 23.15 -0.26
N TYR A 53 -8.37 23.20 0.22
CA TYR A 53 -9.31 22.08 0.14
C TYR A 53 -9.69 21.63 -1.28
N SER A 54 -9.31 22.36 -2.34
CA SER A 54 -9.50 21.88 -3.71
C SER A 54 -8.56 20.72 -4.06
N ASN A 55 -7.35 20.72 -3.49
CA ASN A 55 -6.25 19.80 -3.79
C ASN A 55 -5.80 18.97 -2.58
N ASP A 56 -5.91 19.53 -1.38
CA ASP A 56 -5.29 19.02 -0.17
C ASP A 56 -6.31 18.82 0.96
N ASN A 57 -7.47 18.25 0.63
CA ASN A 57 -8.56 18.05 1.58
C ASN A 57 -8.46 16.68 2.26
N PRO A 58 -8.13 16.60 3.56
CA PRO A 58 -7.99 15.32 4.26
C PRO A 58 -9.25 14.45 4.22
N ALA A 59 -10.45 15.05 4.15
CA ALA A 59 -11.72 14.32 4.04
C ALA A 59 -11.82 13.49 2.76
N ARG A 60 -11.08 13.85 1.70
CA ARG A 60 -11.02 13.10 0.45
C ARG A 60 -10.00 11.97 0.47
N LEU A 61 -9.12 11.94 1.47
CA LEU A 61 -8.10 10.91 1.66
C LEU A 61 -8.52 9.86 2.69
N VAL A 62 -8.82 10.30 3.91
CA VAL A 62 -8.92 9.41 5.07
C VAL A 62 -10.21 8.61 5.08
N ASP A 63 -10.21 7.50 5.81
CA ASP A 63 -11.34 6.57 5.87
C ASP A 63 -12.62 7.16 6.45
N LEU A 64 -12.49 8.07 7.41
CA LEU A 64 -13.62 8.77 8.00
C LEU A 64 -14.39 9.64 6.99
N GLY A 65 -13.79 9.96 5.83
CA GLY A 65 -14.41 10.80 4.83
C GLY A 65 -14.80 12.17 5.39
N ASN A 66 -16.06 12.56 5.20
CA ASN A 66 -16.60 13.82 5.74
C ASN A 66 -16.65 13.87 7.29
N ASN A 67 -16.49 12.74 7.98
CA ASN A 67 -16.39 12.69 9.44
C ASN A 67 -14.97 12.91 9.96
N VAL A 68 -14.02 13.29 9.09
CA VAL A 68 -12.64 13.59 9.48
C VAL A 68 -12.59 14.60 10.62
N ILE A 69 -11.79 14.30 11.66
CA ILE A 69 -11.63 15.19 12.79
C ILE A 69 -10.53 16.20 12.43
N SER A 70 -10.89 17.47 12.29
CA SER A 70 -9.97 18.57 11.91
C SER A 70 -9.64 19.54 13.05
N ASN A 71 -10.33 19.42 14.19
CA ASN A 71 -10.01 20.19 15.39
C ASN A 71 -8.88 19.51 16.16
N LEU A 72 -7.79 20.24 16.42
CA LEU A 72 -6.58 19.69 17.01
C LEU A 72 -6.83 19.16 18.42
N TYR A 73 -7.55 19.89 19.26
CA TYR A 73 -7.81 19.48 20.65
C TYR A 73 -8.71 18.23 20.69
N THR A 74 -9.66 18.14 19.76
CA THR A 74 -10.48 16.94 19.61
C THR A 74 -9.66 15.75 19.14
N LEU A 75 -8.77 15.94 18.15
CA LEU A 75 -7.83 14.91 17.70
C LEU A 75 -6.93 14.45 18.83
N ASP A 76 -6.41 15.40 19.61
CA ASP A 76 -5.46 15.14 20.68
C ASP A 76 -6.02 14.28 21.82
N ASN A 77 -7.34 14.40 22.04
CA ASN A 77 -8.07 13.63 23.02
C ASN A 77 -8.55 12.26 22.49
N LYS A 78 -8.89 12.18 21.20
CA LYS A 78 -9.47 10.96 20.60
C LYS A 78 -8.44 10.00 20.02
N ALA A 79 -7.37 10.52 19.43
CA ALA A 79 -6.33 9.71 18.82
C ALA A 79 -5.20 9.43 19.84
N PRO A 80 -4.62 8.24 19.82
CA PRO A 80 -3.43 7.99 20.63
C PRO A 80 -2.27 8.88 20.17
N LYS A 81 -1.42 9.31 21.11
CA LYS A 81 -0.24 10.15 20.78
C LYS A 81 0.78 9.43 19.92
N GLN A 82 0.78 8.10 19.96
CA GLN A 82 1.57 7.24 19.11
C GLN A 82 0.75 6.01 18.76
N ARG A 83 0.84 5.54 17.51
CA ARG A 83 0.24 4.27 17.10
C ARG A 83 1.13 3.61 16.06
N ALA A 84 1.39 2.33 16.27
CA ALA A 84 1.86 1.41 15.25
C ALA A 84 0.66 0.64 14.70
N LEU A 85 0.69 0.32 13.41
CA LEU A 85 -0.31 -0.58 12.84
C LEU A 85 -0.11 -1.98 13.42
N GLU A 86 -1.20 -2.61 13.83
CA GLU A 86 -1.22 -4.00 14.32
C GLU A 86 -0.67 -4.97 13.26
N VAL A 87 -0.92 -4.66 11.99
CA VAL A 87 -0.46 -5.44 10.85
C VAL A 87 0.60 -4.62 10.12
N GLN A 88 1.85 -5.04 10.27
CA GLN A 88 2.96 -4.39 9.61
C GLN A 88 2.90 -4.60 8.09
N PRO A 89 2.86 -3.53 7.28
CA PRO A 89 3.00 -3.66 5.83
C PRO A 89 4.31 -4.38 5.49
N TRP A 90 4.29 -5.30 4.52
CA TRP A 90 5.49 -6.07 4.19
C TRP A 90 6.45 -5.30 3.26
N SER A 91 7.76 -5.45 3.49
CA SER A 91 8.78 -4.98 2.55
C SER A 91 8.83 -5.87 1.32
N ASP A 92 9.17 -5.25 0.20
CA ASP A 92 9.58 -5.89 -1.05
C ASP A 92 10.56 -4.95 -1.76
N THR A 93 11.12 -5.38 -2.88
CA THR A 93 11.81 -4.47 -3.78
C THR A 93 10.80 -3.67 -4.61
N TYR A 94 11.22 -2.51 -5.11
CA TYR A 94 10.44 -1.71 -6.06
C TYR A 94 10.46 -2.29 -7.49
N TRP A 95 10.98 -3.50 -7.71
CA TRP A 95 11.06 -4.20 -9.01
C TRP A 95 11.55 -3.26 -10.13
N PRO A 96 12.85 -2.93 -10.14
CA PRO A 96 13.39 -1.88 -10.98
C PRO A 96 13.16 -2.15 -12.47
N LEU A 97 12.75 -1.13 -13.23
CA LEU A 97 12.49 -1.31 -14.66
C LEU A 97 13.77 -1.63 -15.42
N TYR A 98 14.93 -1.14 -14.94
CA TYR A 98 16.23 -1.42 -15.56
C TYR A 98 16.65 -2.89 -15.43
N SER A 99 16.06 -3.70 -14.53
CA SER A 99 16.37 -5.13 -14.41
C SER A 99 15.28 -6.02 -15.04
N GLY A 100 14.30 -5.42 -15.72
CA GLY A 100 13.16 -6.13 -16.33
C GLY A 100 11.94 -6.22 -15.40
N ALA A 101 11.87 -5.43 -14.33
CA ALA A 101 10.80 -5.50 -13.33
C ALA A 101 10.63 -6.94 -12.80
N ALA A 102 9.43 -7.53 -12.88
CA ALA A 102 9.19 -8.91 -12.46
C ALA A 102 9.84 -9.98 -13.37
N ALA A 103 10.46 -9.61 -14.50
CA ALA A 103 11.30 -10.48 -15.31
C ALA A 103 12.75 -10.59 -14.79
N TRP A 104 13.07 -9.91 -13.70
CA TRP A 104 14.38 -9.96 -13.07
C TRP A 104 14.64 -11.30 -12.37
N ARG A 105 15.65 -12.04 -12.84
CA ARG A 105 16.14 -13.29 -12.21
C ARG A 105 17.02 -13.02 -11.01
N TYR A 106 16.43 -12.41 -9.98
CA TYR A 106 17.13 -11.88 -8.82
C TYR A 106 17.98 -12.90 -8.05
N ALA A 107 17.65 -14.19 -8.15
CA ALA A 107 18.34 -15.25 -7.43
C ALA A 107 19.43 -15.96 -8.25
N ASP A 108 19.53 -15.71 -9.55
CA ASP A 108 20.51 -16.39 -10.38
C ASP A 108 21.92 -15.85 -10.09
N SER A 109 22.77 -16.68 -9.49
CA SER A 109 24.15 -16.29 -9.16
C SER A 109 24.97 -15.93 -10.39
N ASP A 110 24.64 -16.48 -11.57
CA ASP A 110 25.37 -16.22 -12.81
C ASP A 110 25.09 -14.80 -13.31
N LEU A 111 23.88 -14.29 -13.09
CA LEU A 111 23.52 -12.90 -13.37
C LEU A 111 24.39 -11.95 -12.55
N TRP A 112 24.58 -12.26 -11.27
CA TRP A 112 25.41 -11.44 -10.38
C TRP A 112 26.88 -11.47 -10.76
N ARG A 113 27.41 -12.63 -11.18
CA ARG A 113 28.77 -12.72 -11.72
C ARG A 113 28.94 -11.93 -13.01
N ALA A 114 27.91 -11.86 -13.86
CA ALA A 114 27.92 -11.06 -15.07
C ALA A 114 27.93 -9.54 -14.80
N SER A 115 27.63 -9.10 -13.57
CA SER A 115 27.68 -7.69 -13.13
C SER A 115 26.95 -6.72 -14.08
N PRO A 116 25.67 -6.98 -14.42
CA PRO A 116 24.91 -6.13 -15.34
C PRO A 116 24.79 -4.70 -14.82
N SER A 117 24.94 -3.74 -15.72
CA SER A 117 24.99 -2.30 -15.39
C SER A 117 23.76 -1.53 -15.85
N ASN A 118 23.05 -2.05 -16.86
CA ASN A 118 21.93 -1.41 -17.54
C ASN A 118 20.90 -2.43 -18.04
N TRP A 119 19.75 -1.94 -18.54
CA TRP A 119 18.64 -2.76 -19.03
C TRP A 119 19.02 -3.82 -20.07
N LYS A 120 19.89 -3.47 -21.02
CA LYS A 120 20.31 -4.38 -22.09
C LYS A 120 21.16 -5.52 -21.54
N ASP A 121 22.01 -5.27 -20.56
CA ASP A 121 22.83 -6.32 -19.93
C ASP A 121 21.95 -7.37 -19.22
N TYR A 122 20.94 -6.91 -18.47
CA TYR A 122 19.97 -7.79 -17.82
C TYR A 122 19.14 -8.57 -18.86
N TRP A 123 18.72 -7.91 -19.94
CA TRP A 123 17.96 -8.54 -21.03
C TRP A 123 18.80 -9.58 -21.78
N ASP A 124 20.05 -9.25 -22.12
CA ASP A 124 20.99 -10.15 -22.79
C ASP A 124 21.31 -11.37 -21.94
N PHE A 125 21.42 -11.20 -20.63
CA PHE A 125 21.54 -12.34 -19.73
C PHE A 125 20.33 -13.27 -19.88
N SER A 126 19.11 -12.73 -19.79
CA SER A 126 17.89 -13.53 -19.79
C SER A 126 17.51 -14.17 -21.12
N TYR A 127 17.87 -13.56 -22.26
CA TYR A 127 17.49 -14.04 -23.60
C TYR A 127 18.65 -14.63 -24.41
N VAL A 128 19.88 -14.19 -24.20
CA VAL A 128 21.05 -14.62 -24.99
C VAL A 128 21.93 -15.57 -24.19
N THR A 129 22.32 -15.17 -22.97
CA THR A 129 23.30 -15.93 -22.17
C THR A 129 22.68 -17.18 -21.57
N LYS A 130 21.48 -17.04 -21.00
CA LYS A 130 20.81 -18.11 -20.26
C LYS A 130 19.32 -18.08 -20.56
N PRO A 131 18.87 -18.50 -21.75
CA PRO A 131 17.44 -18.48 -22.09
C PRO A 131 16.62 -19.36 -21.14
N VAL A 132 15.30 -19.13 -21.02
CA VAL A 132 14.41 -19.90 -20.11
C VAL A 132 14.54 -21.42 -20.33
N SER A 133 14.71 -21.86 -21.58
CA SER A 133 14.92 -23.26 -21.94
C SER A 133 16.18 -23.92 -21.34
N SER A 134 17.12 -23.13 -20.83
CA SER A 134 18.32 -23.63 -20.14
C SER A 134 18.07 -23.98 -18.67
N TYR A 135 16.90 -23.66 -18.11
CA TYR A 135 16.55 -23.95 -16.73
C TYR A 135 15.68 -25.20 -16.65
N TYR A 136 16.22 -26.27 -16.07
CA TYR A 136 15.54 -27.54 -15.87
C TYR A 136 15.76 -28.05 -14.43
N GLY A 137 14.84 -28.89 -13.94
CA GLY A 137 14.88 -29.39 -12.57
C GLY A 137 14.98 -28.25 -11.53
N GLN A 138 15.88 -28.40 -10.55
CA GLN A 138 16.06 -27.40 -9.49
C GLN A 138 16.55 -26.04 -10.00
N ALA A 139 17.18 -25.96 -11.18
CA ALA A 139 17.61 -24.66 -11.71
C ALA A 139 16.41 -23.72 -11.95
N ARG A 140 15.22 -24.27 -12.20
CA ARG A 140 13.97 -23.52 -12.39
C ARG A 140 13.61 -22.61 -11.21
N ASP A 141 14.12 -22.89 -10.02
CA ASP A 141 13.96 -22.00 -8.87
C ASP A 141 14.55 -20.60 -9.11
N ASN A 142 15.54 -20.48 -10.00
CA ASN A 142 16.21 -19.22 -10.34
C ASN A 142 15.52 -18.42 -11.47
N LEU A 143 14.44 -18.95 -12.05
CA LEU A 143 13.62 -18.19 -12.98
C LEU A 143 13.00 -16.98 -12.30
N SER A 144 12.66 -15.95 -13.08
CA SER A 144 12.06 -14.75 -12.54
C SER A 144 10.61 -15.01 -12.08
N PRO A 145 10.03 -14.14 -11.23
CA PRO A 145 8.62 -14.26 -10.86
C PRO A 145 7.66 -14.29 -12.06
N ALA A 146 7.90 -13.45 -13.08
CA ALA A 146 7.09 -13.43 -14.30
C ALA A 146 7.25 -14.70 -15.16
N GLU A 147 8.46 -15.24 -15.27
CA GLU A 147 8.73 -16.48 -16.01
C GLU A 147 8.06 -17.67 -15.32
N LYS A 148 8.16 -17.76 -13.99
CA LYS A 148 7.46 -18.75 -13.18
C LYS A 148 5.95 -18.65 -13.38
N TYR A 149 5.40 -17.44 -13.42
CA TYR A 149 3.98 -17.24 -13.69
C TYR A 149 3.57 -17.72 -15.09
N ASP A 150 4.33 -17.38 -16.13
CA ASP A 150 4.03 -17.80 -17.50
C ASP A 150 4.07 -19.33 -17.63
N LEU A 151 5.03 -20.01 -16.98
CA LEU A 151 5.08 -21.48 -16.91
C LEU A 151 3.87 -22.06 -16.17
N LEU A 152 3.49 -21.46 -15.03
CA LEU A 152 2.31 -21.85 -14.26
C LEU A 152 1.02 -21.77 -15.11
N MET A 153 0.92 -20.74 -15.97
CA MET A 153 -0.22 -20.53 -16.87
C MET A 153 -0.13 -21.32 -18.18
N GLY A 154 0.98 -21.99 -18.46
CA GLY A 154 1.22 -22.64 -19.75
C GLY A 154 1.23 -21.65 -20.90
N ASP A 155 1.75 -20.45 -20.67
CA ASP A 155 1.95 -19.42 -21.69
C ASP A 155 3.31 -19.56 -22.35
N SER A 156 3.36 -20.33 -23.44
CA SER A 156 4.57 -20.52 -24.23
C SER A 156 5.10 -19.25 -24.91
N SER A 157 4.28 -18.18 -24.98
CA SER A 157 4.72 -16.88 -25.50
C SER A 157 5.37 -16.01 -24.42
N PHE A 158 5.38 -16.45 -23.16
CA PHE A 158 5.91 -15.69 -22.02
C PHE A 158 5.37 -14.25 -22.01
N THR A 159 4.04 -14.10 -22.13
CA THR A 159 3.42 -12.80 -22.39
C THR A 159 3.64 -11.85 -21.22
N LEU A 160 3.56 -12.33 -19.97
CA LEU A 160 3.75 -11.48 -18.80
C LEU A 160 5.22 -11.06 -18.67
N THR A 161 6.15 -12.00 -18.85
CA THR A 161 7.59 -11.75 -18.86
C THR A 161 7.98 -10.73 -19.93
N THR A 162 7.44 -10.88 -21.14
CA THR A 162 7.67 -9.94 -22.24
C THR A 162 7.14 -8.55 -21.90
N ASN A 163 5.96 -8.45 -21.28
CA ASN A 163 5.39 -7.17 -20.85
C ASN A 163 6.26 -6.51 -19.77
N ALA A 164 6.76 -7.29 -18.80
CA ALA A 164 7.67 -6.80 -17.77
C ALA A 164 8.97 -6.23 -18.37
N TRP A 165 9.59 -6.87 -19.35
CA TRP A 165 10.72 -6.30 -20.08
C TRP A 165 10.38 -5.00 -20.82
N ASN A 166 9.21 -4.95 -21.46
CA ASN A 166 8.76 -3.79 -22.23
C ASN A 166 8.59 -2.53 -21.37
N SER A 167 8.36 -2.67 -20.06
CA SER A 167 8.26 -1.53 -19.13
C SER A 167 9.51 -0.65 -19.09
N GLY A 168 10.70 -1.26 -19.21
CA GLY A 168 11.99 -0.56 -19.27
C GLY A 168 12.47 -0.28 -20.70
N LYS A 169 12.08 -1.14 -21.66
CA LYS A 169 12.57 -1.11 -23.05
C LYS A 169 12.44 0.26 -23.70
N GLY A 170 11.27 0.89 -23.63
CA GLY A 170 11.04 2.18 -24.28
C GLY A 170 11.91 3.31 -23.73
N TYR A 171 12.29 3.28 -22.45
CA TYR A 171 13.22 4.23 -21.87
C TYR A 171 14.64 4.00 -22.37
N TYR A 172 15.06 2.73 -22.42
CA TYR A 172 16.36 2.34 -22.95
C TYR A 172 16.51 2.71 -24.43
N GLU A 173 15.54 2.36 -25.28
CA GLU A 173 15.57 2.68 -26.72
C GLU A 173 15.63 4.18 -26.99
N ARG A 174 14.98 5.01 -26.16
CA ARG A 174 14.99 6.47 -26.33
C ARG A 174 16.25 7.15 -25.80
N SER A 175 16.90 6.60 -24.78
CA SER A 175 17.93 7.34 -24.03
C SER A 175 19.22 6.56 -23.73
N GLY A 176 19.31 5.31 -24.17
CA GLY A 176 20.43 4.40 -23.89
C GLY A 176 20.49 3.91 -22.44
N LYS A 177 19.55 4.31 -21.58
CA LYS A 177 19.48 3.90 -20.18
C LYS A 177 18.05 3.86 -19.64
N VAL A 178 17.88 3.18 -18.52
CA VAL A 178 16.68 3.27 -17.68
C VAL A 178 17.13 3.84 -16.34
N GLU A 179 16.49 4.90 -15.87
CA GLU A 179 16.88 5.55 -14.61
C GLU A 179 16.70 4.59 -13.44
N ARG A 180 17.68 4.56 -12.52
CA ARG A 180 17.71 3.53 -11.46
C ARG A 180 16.55 3.60 -10.49
N TRP A 181 15.94 4.76 -10.30
CA TRP A 181 14.79 4.91 -9.40
C TRP A 181 13.46 4.44 -10.02
N MET A 182 13.42 4.22 -11.34
CA MET A 182 12.19 3.79 -12.01
C MET A 182 11.86 2.35 -11.64
N GLY A 183 10.65 2.14 -11.12
CA GLY A 183 10.11 0.82 -10.83
C GLY A 183 8.63 0.86 -10.46
N LEU A 184 8.21 -0.19 -9.77
CA LEU A 184 6.84 -0.52 -9.40
C LEU A 184 6.56 -0.23 -7.91
N CYS A 185 7.23 0.74 -7.28
CA CYS A 185 6.94 1.14 -5.89
C CYS A 185 5.46 1.51 -5.68
N HIS A 186 4.81 2.09 -6.70
CA HIS A 186 3.38 2.41 -6.70
C HIS A 186 2.45 1.18 -6.70
N GLY A 187 2.94 0.01 -7.11
CA GLY A 187 2.23 -1.27 -6.98
C GLY A 187 2.56 -2.00 -5.68
N TRP A 188 3.83 -1.96 -5.25
CA TRP A 188 4.26 -2.56 -3.99
C TRP A 188 3.60 -1.89 -2.78
N ALA A 189 3.68 -0.56 -2.68
CA ALA A 189 3.21 0.19 -1.52
C ALA A 189 1.75 -0.12 -1.13
N PRO A 190 0.75 -0.14 -2.05
CA PRO A 190 -0.61 -0.54 -1.69
C PRO A 190 -0.73 -2.05 -1.43
N ALA A 191 -0.06 -2.90 -2.20
CA ALA A 191 -0.10 -4.36 -1.98
C ALA A 191 0.38 -4.73 -0.57
N ALA A 192 1.40 -4.01 -0.07
CA ALA A 192 2.07 -4.23 1.22
C ALA A 192 1.13 -4.30 2.42
N TYR A 193 0.00 -3.57 2.39
CA TYR A 193 -0.97 -3.55 3.50
C TYR A 193 -2.39 -3.92 3.08
N MET A 194 -2.65 -4.12 1.79
CA MET A 194 -3.95 -4.56 1.29
C MET A 194 -4.03 -6.07 1.08
N LEU A 195 -2.88 -6.76 1.03
CA LEU A 195 -2.77 -8.21 0.97
C LEU A 195 -2.05 -8.75 2.21
N PRO A 196 -2.41 -9.96 2.68
CA PRO A 196 -1.74 -10.59 3.81
C PRO A 196 -0.28 -10.89 3.48
N ARG A 197 0.56 -11.06 4.49
CA ARG A 197 1.96 -11.45 4.28
C ARG A 197 2.03 -12.89 3.76
N PRO A 198 2.76 -13.18 2.67
CA PRO A 198 3.03 -14.55 2.25
C PRO A 198 4.12 -15.15 3.16
N LEU A 199 3.70 -15.87 4.19
CA LEU A 199 4.55 -16.42 5.25
C LEU A 199 5.46 -17.57 4.80
N LYS A 200 5.11 -18.29 3.74
CA LYS A 200 5.82 -19.50 3.31
C LYS A 200 5.91 -19.65 1.80
N THR A 201 6.93 -20.40 1.38
CA THR A 201 7.13 -20.85 -0.01
C THR A 201 6.03 -21.82 -0.42
N LEU A 202 5.63 -21.77 -1.69
CA LEU A 202 4.69 -22.69 -2.29
C LEU A 202 5.38 -23.56 -3.33
N ASN A 203 5.10 -24.86 -3.30
CA ASN A 203 5.42 -25.78 -4.38
C ASN A 203 4.13 -26.07 -5.16
N VAL A 204 4.11 -25.69 -6.43
CA VAL A 204 2.94 -25.86 -7.31
C VAL A 204 3.33 -26.64 -8.56
N LYS A 205 2.32 -27.25 -9.20
CA LYS A 205 2.50 -27.87 -10.52
C LYS A 205 2.27 -26.83 -11.60
N ASP A 206 3.21 -26.72 -12.53
CA ASP A 206 3.03 -25.90 -13.73
C ASP A 206 2.06 -26.54 -14.74
N ALA A 207 1.88 -25.90 -15.90
CA ALA A 207 0.96 -26.41 -16.90
C ALA A 207 1.38 -27.75 -17.55
N SER A 208 2.66 -28.11 -17.51
CA SER A 208 3.19 -29.40 -17.94
C SER A 208 3.21 -30.47 -16.83
N GLY A 209 2.87 -30.12 -15.59
CA GLY A 209 2.89 -31.02 -14.43
C GLY A 209 4.26 -31.12 -13.75
N GLU A 210 5.21 -30.26 -14.12
CA GLU A 210 6.50 -30.17 -13.44
C GLU A 210 6.40 -29.30 -12.19
N ASP A 211 7.30 -29.53 -11.22
CA ASP A 211 7.34 -28.76 -9.98
C ASP A 211 7.90 -27.36 -10.19
N LEU A 212 7.26 -26.39 -9.54
CA LEU A 212 7.67 -24.99 -9.55
C LEU A 212 7.61 -24.43 -8.13
N THR A 213 8.75 -23.93 -7.67
CA THR A 213 8.89 -23.27 -6.36
C THR A 213 8.63 -21.78 -6.49
N LEU A 214 7.63 -21.28 -5.76
CA LEU A 214 7.31 -19.86 -5.62
C LEU A 214 7.68 -19.41 -4.20
N TYR A 215 8.77 -18.65 -4.09
CA TYR A 215 9.21 -18.05 -2.83
C TYR A 215 8.31 -16.85 -2.45
N PRO A 216 8.27 -16.43 -1.17
CA PRO A 216 7.57 -15.22 -0.76
C PRO A 216 7.88 -14.00 -1.62
N SER A 217 9.14 -13.81 -2.04
CA SER A 217 9.52 -12.73 -2.96
C SER A 217 8.88 -12.86 -4.35
N ASP A 218 8.74 -14.07 -4.91
CA ASP A 218 8.03 -14.27 -6.18
C ASP A 218 6.55 -13.89 -6.04
N ILE A 219 5.92 -14.30 -4.94
CA ILE A 219 4.50 -14.04 -4.67
C ILE A 219 4.25 -12.53 -4.47
N LYS A 220 5.12 -11.85 -3.70
CA LYS A 220 5.10 -10.38 -3.54
C LYS A 220 5.27 -9.67 -4.89
N ALA A 221 6.17 -10.14 -5.77
CA ALA A 221 6.37 -9.59 -7.10
C ALA A 221 5.11 -9.61 -7.96
N LEU A 222 4.38 -10.72 -7.96
CA LEU A 222 3.15 -10.88 -8.73
C LEU A 222 2.03 -9.98 -8.21
N ALA A 223 1.94 -9.80 -6.89
CA ALA A 223 1.05 -8.79 -6.31
C ALA A 223 1.46 -7.37 -6.69
N THR A 224 2.74 -7.04 -6.59
CA THR A 224 3.26 -5.72 -6.98
C THR A 224 2.91 -5.41 -8.44
N LEU A 225 3.08 -6.39 -9.34
CA LEU A 225 2.74 -6.22 -10.75
C LEU A 225 1.22 -6.09 -10.97
N LEU A 226 0.40 -6.85 -10.23
CA LEU A 226 -1.06 -6.73 -10.26
C LEU A 226 -1.50 -5.34 -9.81
N TRP A 227 -1.06 -4.90 -8.64
CA TRP A 227 -1.44 -3.61 -8.06
C TRP A 227 -0.84 -2.41 -8.82
N ALA A 228 0.26 -2.57 -9.56
CA ALA A 228 0.78 -1.53 -10.44
C ALA A 228 -0.09 -1.32 -11.70
N ASN A 229 -0.63 -2.41 -12.27
CA ASN A 229 -1.24 -2.37 -13.61
C ASN A 229 -2.77 -2.53 -13.62
N ALA A 230 -3.36 -3.06 -12.55
CA ALA A 230 -4.81 -3.24 -12.43
C ALA A 230 -5.52 -1.99 -11.90
N ARG A 231 -6.83 -1.89 -12.18
CA ARG A 231 -7.66 -0.81 -11.64
C ARG A 231 -8.09 -1.16 -10.22
N PHE A 232 -8.10 -0.15 -9.36
CA PHE A 232 -8.69 -0.19 -8.02
C PHE A 232 -9.01 1.24 -7.56
N ASP A 233 -9.97 1.35 -6.65
CA ASP A 233 -10.37 2.63 -6.09
C ASP A 233 -9.28 3.16 -5.14
N ASN A 234 -8.79 4.37 -5.41
CA ASN A 234 -7.83 5.06 -4.57
C ASN A 234 -8.26 6.51 -4.32
N ARG A 235 -7.66 7.10 -3.30
CA ARG A 235 -7.86 8.48 -2.87
C ARG A 235 -6.51 9.15 -2.82
N PHE A 236 -6.45 10.40 -3.27
CA PHE A 236 -5.21 11.14 -3.43
C PHE A 236 -5.41 12.60 -3.02
N ILE A 237 -4.43 13.16 -2.31
CA ILE A 237 -4.33 14.58 -2.00
C ILE A 237 -2.89 15.06 -2.17
N GLY A 238 -2.71 16.36 -2.34
CA GLY A 238 -1.42 16.96 -2.62
C GLY A 238 -1.19 17.15 -4.12
N SER A 239 -0.14 17.88 -4.46
CA SER A 239 0.28 18.14 -5.83
C SER A 239 1.70 17.64 -6.03
N ARG A 240 2.18 17.64 -7.28
CA ARG A 240 3.56 17.29 -7.60
C ARG A 240 4.36 18.52 -7.99
N CYS A 241 5.47 18.77 -7.30
CA CYS A 241 6.52 19.65 -7.79
C CYS A 241 7.23 19.01 -8.98
N ASN A 242 6.97 19.50 -10.19
CA ASN A 242 7.70 19.06 -11.39
C ASN A 242 8.99 19.88 -11.62
N ILE A 243 9.41 20.70 -10.66
CA ILE A 243 10.53 21.63 -10.80
C ILE A 243 11.79 21.00 -10.18
N LYS A 244 12.79 20.75 -11.01
CA LYS A 244 14.11 20.29 -10.55
C LYS A 244 14.84 21.46 -9.88
N ASN A 245 15.15 21.34 -8.58
CA ASN A 245 15.82 22.35 -7.75
C ASN A 245 15.05 23.69 -7.67
N PRO A 246 13.88 23.74 -7.01
CA PRO A 246 13.10 24.97 -6.90
C PRO A 246 13.86 26.06 -6.12
N GLU A 247 13.66 27.33 -6.51
CA GLU A 247 14.26 28.49 -5.85
C GLU A 247 13.89 28.57 -4.38
N ARG A 248 14.84 29.06 -3.56
CA ARG A 248 14.73 29.12 -2.11
C ARG A 248 14.94 30.54 -1.59
N ASP A 249 14.22 30.91 -0.54
CA ASP A 249 14.47 32.16 0.19
C ASP A 249 15.70 32.07 1.09
N SER A 250 16.03 33.15 1.81
CA SER A 250 17.18 33.23 2.72
C SER A 250 17.11 32.25 3.90
N ASN A 251 15.93 31.69 4.20
CA ASN A 251 15.71 30.67 5.22
C ASN A 251 15.70 29.25 4.61
N GLY A 252 16.02 29.13 3.32
CA GLY A 252 16.06 27.89 2.57
C GLY A 252 14.69 27.42 2.05
N ARG A 253 13.60 28.18 2.27
CA ARG A 253 12.20 27.80 1.95
C ARG A 253 11.94 27.85 0.44
N ILE A 254 11.26 26.84 -0.11
CA ILE A 254 10.84 26.85 -1.51
C ILE A 254 9.87 28.00 -1.81
N ILE A 255 10.24 28.86 -2.76
CA ILE A 255 9.46 30.06 -3.14
C ILE A 255 8.29 29.70 -4.05
N ASN A 256 8.31 28.62 -4.82
CA ASN A 256 7.23 28.30 -5.75
C ASN A 256 6.03 27.63 -5.05
N ASN A 257 4.82 28.18 -5.21
CA ASN A 257 3.60 27.65 -4.55
C ASN A 257 3.19 26.27 -5.07
N VAL A 258 3.55 25.94 -6.32
CA VAL A 258 3.30 24.63 -6.95
C VAL A 258 4.25 23.55 -6.40
N CYS A 259 5.24 23.95 -5.60
CA CYS A 259 6.19 23.07 -4.90
C CYS A 259 6.10 23.22 -3.37
N PHE A 260 5.09 23.93 -2.87
CA PHE A 260 4.70 23.93 -1.45
C PHE A 260 3.70 22.79 -1.27
N ASP A 261 4.22 21.57 -1.41
CA ASP A 261 3.44 20.35 -1.55
C ASP A 261 3.10 19.73 -0.19
N THR A 262 1.85 19.27 -0.05
CA THR A 262 1.15 18.87 1.19
C THR A 262 1.30 19.86 2.36
N ASN A 263 0.22 20.60 2.65
CA ASN A 263 0.13 21.52 3.78
C ASN A 263 0.33 20.78 5.11
N PRO A 264 1.10 21.32 6.08
CA PRO A 264 1.34 20.65 7.37
C PRO A 264 0.07 20.33 8.17
N GLY A 265 -0.96 21.19 8.06
CA GLY A 265 -2.26 20.94 8.64
C GLY A 265 -2.95 19.74 8.01
N SER A 266 -2.95 19.65 6.67
CA SER A 266 -3.49 18.50 5.95
C SER A 266 -2.72 17.22 6.23
N TRP A 267 -1.40 17.28 6.29
CA TRP A 267 -0.53 16.17 6.71
C TRP A 267 -0.90 15.67 8.11
N HIS A 268 -0.96 16.57 9.09
CA HIS A 268 -1.24 16.19 10.48
C HIS A 268 -2.62 15.58 10.63
N ILE A 269 -3.65 16.21 10.05
CA ILE A 269 -5.02 15.69 10.05
C ILE A 269 -5.04 14.30 9.38
N SER A 270 -4.39 14.14 8.23
CA SER A 270 -4.40 12.90 7.46
C SER A 270 -3.75 11.75 8.21
N VAL A 271 -2.52 11.92 8.71
CA VAL A 271 -1.78 10.86 9.39
C VAL A 271 -2.47 10.44 10.69
N VAL A 272 -2.89 11.41 11.51
CA VAL A 272 -3.49 11.11 12.83
C VAL A 272 -4.89 10.49 12.68
N ASN A 273 -5.72 10.93 11.73
CA ASN A 273 -7.00 10.25 11.49
C ASN A 273 -6.79 8.86 10.90
N GLN A 274 -5.92 8.72 9.90
CA GLN A 274 -5.81 7.48 9.12
C GLN A 274 -5.07 6.37 9.88
N ILE A 275 -3.92 6.68 10.46
CA ILE A 275 -3.17 5.71 11.28
C ILE A 275 -3.76 5.67 12.70
N GLY A 276 -4.00 6.82 13.31
CA GLY A 276 -4.35 6.94 14.74
C GLY A 276 -5.77 6.48 15.05
N ILE A 277 -6.76 6.94 14.29
CA ILE A 277 -8.17 6.59 14.49
C ILE A 277 -8.54 5.34 13.69
N SER A 278 -8.29 5.32 12.38
CA SER A 278 -8.74 4.23 11.51
C SER A 278 -7.86 2.97 11.58
N GLY A 279 -6.64 3.07 12.13
CA GLY A 279 -5.74 1.92 12.24
C GLY A 279 -5.34 1.31 10.90
N ARG A 280 -5.30 2.11 9.81
CA ARG A 280 -4.91 1.62 8.48
C ARG A 280 -3.86 2.51 7.84
N SER A 281 -2.88 1.88 7.17
CA SER A 281 -1.82 2.57 6.44
C SER A 281 -2.33 3.57 5.39
N LEU A 282 -1.46 4.53 5.09
CA LEU A 282 -1.52 5.41 3.93
C LEU A 282 -0.13 5.44 3.28
N ILE A 283 -0.09 5.84 2.03
CA ILE A 283 1.13 5.91 1.23
C ILE A 283 1.54 7.37 1.14
N MET A 284 2.82 7.63 1.39
CA MET A 284 3.42 8.94 1.17
C MET A 284 4.48 8.84 0.09
N ASP A 285 4.65 9.92 -0.68
CA ASP A 285 5.90 10.14 -1.40
C ASP A 285 6.97 10.58 -0.39
N ALA A 286 7.97 9.74 -0.16
CA ALA A 286 9.01 10.00 0.83
C ALA A 286 10.10 10.97 0.33
N THR A 287 10.07 11.31 -0.95
CA THR A 287 10.97 12.30 -1.57
C THR A 287 10.25 13.60 -1.86
N TYR A 288 11.02 14.70 -1.91
CA TYR A 288 10.55 16.06 -2.23
C TYR A 288 11.04 16.53 -3.61
N ASP A 289 11.49 15.59 -4.45
CA ASP A 289 12.22 15.88 -5.69
C ASP A 289 11.60 15.17 -6.91
N TYR A 290 12.31 15.19 -8.05
CA TYR A 290 11.82 14.59 -9.30
C TYR A 290 11.51 13.09 -9.21
N GLN A 291 12.13 12.38 -8.26
CA GLN A 291 11.89 10.97 -8.04
C GLN A 291 10.61 10.78 -7.23
N VAL A 292 9.92 9.67 -7.48
CA VAL A 292 8.72 9.32 -6.72
C VAL A 292 8.98 8.01 -5.98
N TRP A 293 8.94 8.08 -4.66
CA TRP A 293 9.15 6.94 -3.78
C TRP A 293 7.93 6.72 -2.89
N ASN A 294 7.04 5.83 -3.35
CA ASN A 294 5.82 5.49 -2.63
C ASN A 294 6.14 4.55 -1.48
N GLN A 295 5.91 5.00 -0.25
CA GLN A 295 6.19 4.22 0.96
C GLN A 295 4.94 4.10 1.85
N PRO A 296 4.54 2.88 2.26
CA PRO A 296 3.44 2.69 3.18
C PRO A 296 3.89 3.03 4.62
N ILE A 297 3.12 3.90 5.28
CA ILE A 297 3.38 4.32 6.66
C ILE A 297 3.00 3.20 7.63
N GLN A 298 3.88 2.88 8.57
CA GLN A 298 3.72 1.84 9.59
C GLN A 298 3.34 2.41 10.96
N SER A 299 3.86 3.58 11.34
CA SER A 299 3.55 4.20 12.62
C SER A 299 3.75 5.71 12.62
N TYR A 300 3.15 6.37 13.61
CA TYR A 300 3.49 7.74 13.97
C TYR A 300 3.63 7.91 15.49
N LYS A 301 4.34 8.98 15.88
CA LYS A 301 4.35 9.55 17.23
C LYS A 301 4.32 11.07 17.11
N VAL A 302 3.41 11.72 17.82
CA VAL A 302 3.28 13.17 17.91
C VAL A 302 3.83 13.69 19.24
N THR A 303 4.59 14.77 19.18
CA THR A 303 5.01 15.56 20.33
C THR A 303 4.72 17.03 20.07
N TYR A 304 3.99 17.68 20.98
CA TYR A 304 3.68 19.11 20.88
C TYR A 304 4.70 19.94 21.65
N PHE A 305 5.07 21.08 21.10
CA PHE A 305 5.96 22.03 21.76
C PHE A 305 5.49 23.47 21.54
N ASN A 306 5.80 24.33 22.51
CA ASN A 306 5.58 25.76 22.35
C ASN A 306 6.71 26.33 21.47
N PRO A 307 6.40 26.94 20.31
CA PRO A 307 7.43 27.33 19.35
C PRO A 307 8.23 28.59 19.76
N GLN A 308 7.76 29.35 20.76
CA GLN A 308 8.53 30.45 21.36
C GLN A 308 9.64 29.95 22.29
N THR A 309 9.35 28.91 23.08
CA THR A 309 10.23 28.41 24.15
C THR A 309 10.91 27.08 23.83
N ASN A 310 10.44 26.37 22.80
CA ASN A 310 10.76 24.98 22.47
C ASN A 310 10.44 23.96 23.58
N ALA A 311 9.68 24.34 24.61
CA ALA A 311 9.27 23.42 25.67
C ALA A 311 8.20 22.46 25.16
N THR A 312 8.33 21.17 25.46
CA THR A 312 7.36 20.12 25.07
C THR A 312 6.24 19.98 26.11
N TYR A 313 5.02 19.67 25.66
CA TYR A 313 3.86 19.50 26.53
C TYR A 313 3.10 18.20 26.25
N ALA A 314 2.36 17.73 27.26
CA ALA A 314 1.56 16.51 27.17
C ALA A 314 0.31 16.68 26.29
N SER A 315 -0.25 17.89 26.17
CA SER A 315 -1.40 18.19 25.32
C SER A 315 -1.08 19.30 24.32
N ALA A 316 -1.75 19.25 23.17
CA ALA A 316 -1.66 20.28 22.16
C ALA A 316 -2.06 21.65 22.73
N GLN A 317 -3.16 21.69 23.49
CA GLN A 317 -3.69 22.92 24.07
C GLN A 317 -2.69 23.60 25.02
N ALA A 318 -1.93 22.84 25.81
CA ALA A 318 -0.92 23.40 26.71
C ALA A 318 0.33 23.91 25.96
N ALA A 319 0.63 23.35 24.79
CA ALA A 319 1.73 23.81 23.94
C ALA A 319 1.36 25.04 23.08
N THR A 320 0.07 25.26 22.82
CA THR A 320 -0.42 26.35 21.96
C THR A 320 -0.09 27.73 22.54
N ILE A 321 0.33 28.66 21.67
CA ILE A 321 0.57 30.07 21.99
C ILE A 321 -0.30 30.98 21.11
N PRO A 322 -0.88 32.07 21.64
CA PRO A 322 -1.49 33.11 20.83
C PRO A 322 -0.45 33.79 19.92
N LEU A 323 -0.79 34.07 18.66
CA LEU A 323 0.13 34.74 17.73
C LEU A 323 0.57 36.12 18.24
N SER A 324 -0.31 36.84 18.95
CA SER A 324 0.02 38.12 19.60
C SER A 324 1.15 38.03 20.63
N SER A 325 1.39 36.82 21.17
CA SER A 325 2.44 36.54 22.16
C SER A 325 3.67 35.87 21.54
N TYR A 326 3.64 35.52 20.25
CA TYR A 326 4.71 34.79 19.57
C TYR A 326 5.73 35.75 18.94
N THR A 327 6.69 36.22 19.73
CA THR A 327 7.65 37.25 19.30
C THR A 327 8.79 36.73 18.42
N LYS A 328 9.03 35.42 18.41
CA LYS A 328 10.07 34.77 17.58
C LYS A 328 9.49 34.07 16.34
N ASP A 329 8.31 34.48 15.88
CA ASP A 329 7.66 33.84 14.73
C ASP A 329 8.42 34.10 13.43
N LYS A 330 9.23 33.13 13.02
CA LYS A 330 9.95 33.13 11.75
C LYS A 330 9.03 33.05 10.52
N PHE A 331 7.76 32.70 10.71
CA PHE A 331 6.79 32.57 9.64
C PHE A 331 5.72 33.68 9.64
N SER A 332 5.91 34.74 10.43
CA SER A 332 4.94 35.83 10.60
C SER A 332 4.39 36.41 9.29
N ASN A 333 5.23 36.50 8.25
CA ASN A 333 4.84 36.99 6.91
C ASN A 333 4.03 35.99 6.06
N TYR A 334 3.94 34.73 6.48
CA TYR A 334 3.31 33.64 5.72
C TYR A 334 2.05 33.08 6.38
N ARG A 335 1.83 33.41 7.66
CA ARG A 335 0.67 32.96 8.45
C ARG A 335 -0.64 33.32 7.77
N GLY A 336 -1.62 32.43 7.91
CA GLY A 336 -2.98 32.66 7.45
C GLY A 336 -3.61 33.81 8.22
N ASN A 337 -4.32 34.68 7.52
CA ASN A 337 -4.99 35.84 8.13
C ASN A 337 -6.09 35.47 9.15
N GLN A 338 -6.59 34.24 9.10
CA GLN A 338 -7.60 33.71 10.02
C GLN A 338 -6.98 32.98 11.23
N SER A 339 -5.66 32.79 11.23
CA SER A 339 -4.94 32.12 12.30
C SER A 339 -4.80 33.07 13.48
N THR A 340 -5.11 32.59 14.68
CA THR A 340 -4.98 33.37 15.92
C THR A 340 -4.03 32.72 16.91
N HIS A 341 -3.82 31.42 16.77
CA HIS A 341 -2.96 30.61 17.63
C HIS A 341 -2.05 29.70 16.80
N VAL A 342 -0.92 29.32 17.40
CA VAL A 342 0.06 28.43 16.80
C VAL A 342 0.55 27.40 17.82
N VAL A 343 0.82 26.19 17.34
CA VAL A 343 1.47 25.14 18.14
C VAL A 343 2.53 24.43 17.31
N GLY A 344 3.69 24.19 17.90
CA GLY A 344 4.76 23.41 17.28
C GLY A 344 4.48 21.92 17.41
N VAL A 345 4.74 21.18 16.34
CA VAL A 345 4.60 19.73 16.28
C VAL A 345 5.88 19.10 15.78
N ARG A 346 6.35 18.08 16.50
CA ARG A 346 7.25 17.06 15.99
C ARG A 346 6.42 15.80 15.75
N MET A 347 6.39 15.33 14.52
CA MET A 347 5.82 14.04 14.16
C MET A 347 6.92 13.10 13.71
N ASP A 348 7.19 12.07 14.49
CA ASP A 348 8.02 10.95 14.06
C ASP A 348 7.16 9.96 13.30
N VAL A 349 7.55 9.63 12.07
CA VAL A 349 6.86 8.65 11.22
C VAL A 349 7.81 7.52 10.90
N SER A 350 7.35 6.27 11.09
CA SER A 350 8.05 5.10 10.58
C SER A 350 7.31 4.56 9.37
N TYR A 351 8.02 4.27 8.30
CA TYR A 351 7.49 3.70 7.07
C TYR A 351 8.36 2.54 6.61
N VAL A 352 7.73 1.62 5.89
CA VAL A 352 8.40 0.44 5.34
C VAL A 352 9.21 0.85 4.13
N VAL A 353 10.42 0.31 3.97
CA VAL A 353 11.33 0.57 2.85
C VAL A 353 11.66 -0.71 2.10
N GLU A 354 12.30 -0.55 0.95
CA GLU A 354 12.63 -1.64 0.06
C GLU A 354 13.65 -2.60 0.67
N THR A 355 13.46 -3.90 0.41
CA THR A 355 14.45 -4.94 0.70
C THR A 355 14.77 -5.72 -0.56
N ASN A 356 15.95 -6.33 -0.62
CA ASN A 356 16.30 -7.18 -1.76
C ASN A 356 15.46 -8.47 -1.73
N PRO A 357 14.96 -8.94 -2.88
CA PRO A 357 14.24 -10.20 -2.97
C PRO A 357 15.20 -11.38 -2.66
N THR A 358 14.66 -12.46 -2.09
CA THR A 358 15.47 -13.61 -1.65
C THR A 358 14.77 -14.95 -1.92
N HIS A 359 15.50 -16.05 -1.77
CA HIS A 359 14.95 -17.41 -1.71
C HIS A 359 14.67 -17.87 -0.25
N ARG A 360 14.38 -16.93 0.66
CA ARG A 360 13.98 -17.31 2.02
C ARG A 360 12.69 -18.13 1.94
N ARG A 361 12.68 -19.28 2.63
CA ARG A 361 11.52 -20.17 2.60
C ARG A 361 10.33 -19.63 3.38
N THR A 362 10.59 -18.72 4.32
CA THR A 362 9.60 -18.08 5.16
C THR A 362 9.75 -16.56 5.16
N ASP A 363 8.67 -15.85 5.44
CA ASP A 363 8.63 -14.39 5.60
C ASP A 363 8.07 -14.03 6.97
N SER A 364 8.58 -12.95 7.58
CA SER A 364 8.05 -12.43 8.84
C SER A 364 8.37 -10.94 8.96
N PRO A 365 7.66 -10.20 9.83
CA PRO A 365 7.89 -8.76 10.03
C PRO A 365 9.34 -8.38 10.37
N GLN A 366 10.12 -9.29 10.97
CA GLN A 366 11.53 -9.03 11.33
C GLN A 366 12.44 -8.87 10.11
N TYR A 367 11.99 -9.28 8.93
CA TYR A 367 12.74 -9.18 7.68
C TYR A 367 12.46 -7.89 6.90
N ASP A 368 11.50 -7.08 7.34
CA ASP A 368 11.17 -5.84 6.68
C ASP A 368 12.16 -4.73 7.05
N GLY A 369 12.43 -3.86 6.10
CA GLY A 369 13.14 -2.61 6.35
C GLY A 369 12.14 -1.57 6.85
N ILE A 370 12.45 -0.94 8.00
CA ILE A 370 11.67 0.19 8.52
C ILE A 370 12.60 1.38 8.70
N THR A 371 12.23 2.51 8.11
CA THR A 371 12.93 3.78 8.30
C THR A 371 12.06 4.73 9.12
N ARG A 372 12.70 5.52 9.98
CA ARG A 372 12.04 6.56 10.77
C ARG A 372 12.52 7.94 10.35
N VAL A 373 11.59 8.86 10.19
CA VAL A 373 11.84 10.27 9.89
C VAL A 373 11.10 11.15 10.89
N SER A 374 11.66 12.31 11.20
CA SER A 374 11.04 13.31 12.09
C SER A 374 10.70 14.56 11.28
N TYR A 375 9.41 14.89 11.23
CA TYR A 375 8.94 16.13 10.64
C TYR A 375 8.64 17.16 11.72
N TYR A 376 9.05 18.40 11.47
CA TYR A 376 8.84 19.54 12.37
C TYR A 376 8.04 20.62 11.65
N TYR A 377 6.97 21.09 12.26
CA TYR A 377 6.06 22.06 11.66
C TYR A 377 5.25 22.80 12.72
N ASP A 378 4.79 24.00 12.39
CA ASP A 378 3.77 24.69 13.16
C ASP A 378 2.40 24.34 12.58
N LEU A 379 1.42 24.13 13.46
CA LEU A 379 0.01 24.14 13.09
C LEU A 379 -0.59 25.51 13.40
N GLU A 380 -1.35 26.02 12.45
CA GLU A 380 -2.08 27.26 12.57
C GLU A 380 -3.54 27.00 12.91
N LEU A 381 -4.00 27.64 13.98
CA LEU A 381 -5.28 27.36 14.60
C LEU A 381 -6.13 28.64 14.69
N ASN A 382 -7.45 28.47 14.64
CA ASN A 382 -8.37 29.48 15.15
C ASN A 382 -8.49 29.40 16.69
N ASP A 383 -9.27 30.31 17.28
CA ASP A 383 -9.47 30.39 18.75
C ASP A 383 -10.10 29.12 19.36
N GLN A 384 -10.74 28.29 18.55
CA GLN A 384 -11.38 27.04 18.97
C GLN A 384 -10.46 25.82 18.79
N GLY A 385 -9.24 26.01 18.27
CA GLY A 385 -8.30 24.91 17.98
C GLY A 385 -8.55 24.17 16.67
N LYS A 386 -9.38 24.71 15.78
CA LYS A 386 -9.54 24.16 14.42
C LYS A 386 -8.25 24.39 13.64
N ILE A 387 -7.70 23.33 13.05
CA ILE A 387 -6.53 23.43 12.18
C ILE A 387 -6.95 24.12 10.88
N LEU A 388 -6.35 25.27 10.61
CA LEU A 388 -6.53 26.04 9.38
C LEU A 388 -5.42 25.73 8.37
N GLY A 389 -4.25 25.33 8.86
CA GLY A 389 -3.12 24.88 8.07
C GLY A 389 -1.82 24.86 8.87
N GLY A 390 -0.70 25.23 8.28
CA GLY A 390 0.59 25.21 8.98
C GLY A 390 1.81 25.52 8.14
N GLU A 391 2.98 25.51 8.79
CA GLU A 391 4.26 25.85 8.19
C GLU A 391 5.35 24.82 8.52
N TRP A 392 6.01 24.27 7.49
CA TRP A 392 7.09 23.29 7.64
C TRP A 392 8.40 23.96 8.09
N TYR A 393 9.11 23.35 9.04
CA TYR A 393 10.43 23.86 9.49
C TYR A 393 11.56 23.47 8.56
N SER A 394 11.33 22.45 7.71
CA SER A 394 12.30 21.97 6.74
C SER A 394 11.59 21.75 5.40
N ASN A 395 12.33 21.87 4.30
CA ASN A 395 11.79 21.55 2.97
C ASN A 395 11.74 20.05 2.66
N ARG A 396 12.25 19.20 3.56
CA ARG A 396 12.08 17.75 3.44
C ARG A 396 10.76 17.40 4.11
N HIS A 397 9.74 17.28 3.29
CA HIS A 397 8.40 16.84 3.68
C HIS A 397 7.82 15.98 2.55
N PRO A 398 6.76 15.21 2.81
CA PRO A 398 6.09 14.44 1.76
C PRO A 398 5.45 15.34 0.71
N ASP A 399 5.57 14.97 -0.57
CA ASP A 399 4.97 15.72 -1.67
C ASP A 399 3.46 15.48 -1.76
N PHE A 400 3.04 14.22 -1.70
CA PHE A 400 1.63 13.83 -1.75
C PHE A 400 1.32 12.62 -0.90
N LEU A 401 0.04 12.46 -0.59
CA LEU A 401 -0.49 11.34 0.16
C LEU A 401 -1.59 10.66 -0.65
N TRP A 402 -1.60 9.34 -0.62
CA TRP A 402 -2.66 8.56 -1.24
C TRP A 402 -2.88 7.24 -0.53
N THR A 403 -4.03 6.64 -0.73
CA THR A 403 -4.35 5.32 -0.18
C THR A 403 -5.44 4.66 -1.04
N PRO A 404 -5.39 3.34 -1.29
CA PRO A 404 -6.55 2.61 -1.76
C PRO A 404 -7.71 2.81 -0.78
N THR A 405 -8.95 2.79 -1.28
CA THR A 405 -10.12 2.82 -0.40
C THR A 405 -10.15 1.58 0.50
N PRO A 406 -10.87 1.61 1.65
CA PRO A 406 -10.91 0.47 2.57
C PRO A 406 -11.28 -0.87 1.93
N ASN A 407 -12.11 -0.82 0.89
CA ASN A 407 -12.64 -1.98 0.20
C ASN A 407 -11.92 -2.26 -1.13
N ALA A 408 -10.86 -1.51 -1.45
CA ALA A 408 -10.15 -1.67 -2.71
C ALA A 408 -9.58 -3.09 -2.87
N MET A 409 -9.62 -3.56 -4.11
CA MET A 409 -9.04 -4.82 -4.56
C MET A 409 -8.50 -4.61 -5.97
N ALA A 410 -7.27 -5.05 -6.24
CA ALA A 410 -6.70 -4.98 -7.58
C ALA A 410 -7.34 -6.06 -8.48
N GLN A 411 -8.04 -5.61 -9.53
CA GLN A 411 -8.76 -6.48 -10.45
C GLN A 411 -8.17 -6.42 -11.85
N SER A 412 -7.62 -7.56 -12.29
CA SER A 412 -7.18 -7.74 -13.67
C SER A 412 -8.37 -7.68 -14.62
N TRP A 413 -8.11 -7.26 -15.87
CA TRP A 413 -9.14 -7.10 -16.91
C TRP A 413 -9.98 -8.36 -17.16
N GLN A 414 -9.34 -9.52 -17.00
CA GLN A 414 -10.00 -10.81 -16.94
C GLN A 414 -9.87 -11.37 -15.52
N ASN A 415 -10.79 -12.23 -15.09
CA ASN A 415 -10.64 -12.92 -13.80
C ASN A 415 -11.14 -14.36 -13.86
N GLY A 416 -10.50 -15.25 -13.12
CA GLY A 416 -10.91 -16.65 -12.97
C GLY A 416 -12.17 -16.78 -12.10
N SER A 417 -12.97 -17.81 -12.37
CA SER A 417 -14.06 -18.26 -11.51
C SER A 417 -13.88 -19.74 -11.16
N GLY A 418 -14.35 -20.16 -9.99
CA GLY A 418 -14.15 -21.52 -9.47
C GLY A 418 -12.95 -21.62 -8.52
N LYS A 419 -12.42 -22.84 -8.38
CA LYS A 419 -11.32 -23.15 -7.45
C LYS A 419 -10.11 -23.71 -8.22
N TRP A 420 -8.92 -23.42 -7.74
CA TRP A 420 -7.69 -24.13 -8.08
C TRP A 420 -7.32 -24.95 -6.84
N SER A 421 -7.10 -26.26 -6.99
CA SER A 421 -6.75 -27.14 -5.87
C SER A 421 -5.22 -27.34 -5.72
N VAL A 422 -4.76 -27.58 -4.51
CA VAL A 422 -3.38 -27.90 -4.14
C VAL A 422 -2.93 -29.16 -4.84
N GLY A 423 -1.67 -29.16 -5.27
CA GLY A 423 -1.07 -30.27 -6.03
C GLY A 423 -1.57 -30.42 -7.46
N GLN A 424 -2.60 -29.68 -7.88
CA GLN A 424 -3.13 -29.69 -9.24
C GLN A 424 -2.57 -28.54 -10.07
N SER A 425 -2.55 -28.71 -11.39
CA SER A 425 -2.27 -27.60 -12.31
C SER A 425 -3.43 -26.58 -12.30
N VAL A 426 -3.13 -25.33 -12.66
CA VAL A 426 -4.14 -24.26 -12.72
C VAL A 426 -5.25 -24.63 -13.73
N PRO A 427 -6.55 -24.40 -13.40
CA PRO A 427 -7.65 -24.73 -14.31
C PRO A 427 -7.52 -24.09 -15.69
N GLU A 428 -7.87 -24.82 -16.74
CA GLU A 428 -7.70 -24.36 -18.14
C GLU A 428 -8.44 -23.05 -18.45
N LYS A 429 -9.62 -22.85 -17.84
CA LYS A 429 -10.37 -21.59 -17.96
C LYS A 429 -9.61 -20.40 -17.36
N TRP A 430 -8.80 -20.61 -16.33
CA TRP A 430 -7.97 -19.56 -15.74
C TRP A 430 -6.75 -19.29 -16.60
N LYS A 431 -6.07 -20.34 -17.09
CA LYS A 431 -4.91 -20.23 -18.00
C LYS A 431 -5.21 -19.35 -19.22
N ASN A 432 -6.35 -19.58 -19.89
CA ASN A 432 -6.76 -18.78 -21.04
C ASN A 432 -7.02 -17.30 -20.71
N LYS A 433 -7.62 -17.03 -19.54
CA LYS A 433 -7.86 -15.67 -19.06
C LYS A 433 -6.57 -14.97 -18.61
N ALA A 434 -5.65 -15.72 -18.01
CA ALA A 434 -4.35 -15.22 -17.59
C ALA A 434 -3.55 -14.70 -18.77
N LYS A 435 -3.46 -15.44 -19.87
CA LYS A 435 -2.80 -15.00 -21.12
C LYS A 435 -3.37 -13.68 -21.64
N GLN A 436 -4.68 -13.47 -21.52
CA GLN A 436 -5.32 -12.21 -21.91
C GLN A 436 -4.97 -11.06 -20.95
N ALA A 437 -4.96 -11.30 -19.64
CA ALA A 437 -4.56 -10.31 -18.64
C ALA A 437 -3.08 -9.91 -18.80
N SER A 438 -2.19 -10.88 -19.09
CA SER A 438 -0.76 -10.65 -19.29
C SER A 438 -0.45 -9.67 -20.43
N ARG A 439 -1.33 -9.55 -21.44
CA ARG A 439 -1.19 -8.54 -22.51
C ARG A 439 -1.24 -7.10 -22.00
N TYR A 440 -1.88 -6.89 -20.86
CA TYR A 440 -1.96 -5.61 -20.16
C TYR A 440 -0.96 -5.50 -18.99
N GLY A 441 0.04 -6.40 -18.93
CA GLY A 441 1.02 -6.43 -17.84
C GLY A 441 0.46 -6.88 -16.50
N GLN A 442 -0.72 -7.53 -16.49
CA GLN A 442 -1.40 -7.94 -15.27
C GLN A 442 -1.33 -9.47 -15.13
N PRO A 443 -0.83 -10.02 -14.02
CA PRO A 443 -1.18 -11.39 -13.66
C PRO A 443 -2.67 -11.46 -13.32
N LEU A 444 -3.28 -12.62 -13.46
CA LEU A 444 -4.68 -12.85 -13.15
C LEU A 444 -4.95 -12.70 -11.64
N THR A 445 -5.89 -11.84 -11.25
CA THR A 445 -6.28 -11.60 -9.85
C THR A 445 -6.58 -12.89 -9.11
N SER A 446 -7.35 -13.81 -9.70
CA SER A 446 -7.67 -15.08 -9.04
C SER A 446 -6.45 -15.94 -8.74
N VAL A 447 -5.41 -15.91 -9.59
CA VAL A 447 -4.15 -16.64 -9.35
C VAL A 447 -3.37 -15.98 -8.22
N VAL A 448 -3.18 -14.66 -8.27
CA VAL A 448 -2.47 -13.93 -7.20
C VAL A 448 -3.15 -14.15 -5.86
N ASN A 449 -4.48 -14.02 -5.80
CA ASN A 449 -5.24 -14.26 -4.59
C ASN A 449 -5.04 -15.68 -4.07
N GLU A 450 -5.15 -16.69 -4.92
CA GLU A 450 -4.94 -18.08 -4.51
C GLU A 450 -3.54 -18.32 -3.95
N LEU A 451 -2.51 -17.78 -4.60
CA LEU A 451 -1.14 -17.84 -4.09
C LEU A 451 -1.00 -17.17 -2.72
N PHE A 452 -1.61 -16.00 -2.52
CA PHE A 452 -1.59 -15.32 -1.22
C PHE A 452 -2.37 -16.09 -0.14
N THR A 453 -3.54 -16.63 -0.47
CA THR A 453 -4.32 -17.49 0.46
C THR A 453 -3.41 -18.60 0.99
N ARG A 454 -2.85 -19.42 0.10
CA ARG A 454 -2.01 -20.57 0.49
C ARG A 454 -0.71 -20.18 1.19
N ALA A 455 -0.08 -19.08 0.77
CA ALA A 455 1.20 -18.64 1.34
C ALA A 455 1.04 -17.93 2.69
N SER A 456 -0.12 -17.35 2.97
CA SER A 456 -0.40 -16.59 4.20
C SER A 456 -0.94 -17.45 5.35
N GLU A 457 -1.32 -18.70 5.09
CA GLU A 457 -1.75 -19.65 6.11
C GLU A 457 -0.57 -20.09 6.99
N ASP A 458 -0.80 -20.17 8.30
CA ASP A 458 0.19 -20.71 9.25
C ASP A 458 0.58 -22.17 8.88
N SER A 459 1.82 -22.54 9.19
CA SER A 459 2.42 -23.87 9.00
C SER A 459 1.64 -25.03 9.64
N ASN A 460 0.81 -24.76 10.65
CA ASN A 460 -0.08 -25.76 11.29
C ASN A 460 -1.39 -26.00 10.54
N THR A 461 -1.57 -25.38 9.36
CA THR A 461 -2.77 -25.49 8.53
C THR A 461 -2.46 -26.25 7.24
N PRO A 462 -3.05 -27.42 6.99
CA PRO A 462 -3.14 -27.98 5.65
C PRO A 462 -4.01 -27.07 4.77
N SER A 463 -3.38 -26.54 3.71
CA SER A 463 -3.99 -25.73 2.66
C SER A 463 -5.00 -26.57 1.88
N ASP A 464 -6.17 -25.98 1.59
CA ASP A 464 -7.31 -26.47 0.77
C ASP A 464 -8.44 -27.25 1.44
N THR A 465 -8.42 -27.48 2.75
CA THR A 465 -9.56 -28.10 3.42
C THR A 465 -10.50 -27.05 3.99
N TRP A 466 -11.78 -27.26 3.72
CA TRP A 466 -12.85 -26.66 4.51
C TRP A 466 -12.68 -27.14 5.96
N ARG A 467 -12.53 -26.20 6.89
CA ARG A 467 -12.18 -26.49 8.29
C ARG A 467 -13.20 -25.91 9.25
N GLU A 468 -13.23 -26.45 10.45
CA GLU A 468 -14.05 -25.90 11.51
C GLU A 468 -13.31 -24.71 12.14
N ILE A 469 -14.06 -23.69 12.58
CA ILE A 469 -13.55 -22.62 13.43
C ILE A 469 -14.17 -22.85 14.80
N VAL A 470 -13.33 -23.19 15.78
CA VAL A 470 -13.77 -23.68 17.09
C VAL A 470 -13.36 -22.69 18.18
N SER A 471 -14.30 -22.32 19.04
CA SER A 471 -14.05 -21.45 20.19
C SER A 471 -13.24 -22.16 21.26
N SER A 472 -12.65 -21.41 22.20
CA SER A 472 -11.95 -21.96 23.36
C SER A 472 -12.83 -22.85 24.25
N ASP A 473 -14.15 -22.67 24.17
CA ASP A 473 -15.15 -23.44 24.92
C ASP A 473 -15.60 -24.72 24.17
N GLY A 474 -15.07 -24.96 22.97
CA GLY A 474 -15.32 -26.19 22.21
C GLY A 474 -16.48 -26.13 21.22
N TYR A 475 -17.09 -24.96 21.01
CA TYR A 475 -18.19 -24.76 20.07
C TYR A 475 -17.70 -24.34 18.69
N CYS A 476 -18.36 -24.83 17.64
CA CYS A 476 -18.04 -24.53 16.26
C CYS A 476 -18.87 -23.33 15.74
N MET A 477 -18.24 -22.52 14.89
CA MET A 477 -18.93 -21.45 14.15
C MET A 477 -19.86 -22.08 13.10
N ASP A 478 -21.17 -21.93 13.27
CA ASP A 478 -22.21 -22.63 12.53
C ASP A 478 -23.17 -21.65 11.84
N VAL A 479 -23.42 -21.83 10.53
CA VAL A 479 -24.54 -21.14 9.87
C VAL A 479 -25.86 -21.81 10.21
N ALA A 480 -26.69 -21.12 11.00
CA ALA A 480 -27.97 -21.62 11.50
C ALA A 480 -28.83 -22.23 10.39
N ASP A 481 -29.38 -23.42 10.67
CA ASP A 481 -30.24 -24.21 9.77
C ASP A 481 -29.64 -24.49 8.38
N SER A 482 -28.31 -24.40 8.23
CA SER A 482 -27.64 -24.41 6.92
C SER A 482 -28.22 -23.40 5.93
N GLY A 483 -28.68 -22.25 6.45
CA GLY A 483 -29.26 -21.18 5.65
C GLY A 483 -28.29 -20.67 4.57
N THR A 484 -28.84 -20.18 3.46
CA THR A 484 -28.06 -19.73 2.29
C THR A 484 -28.41 -18.30 1.84
N THR A 485 -29.24 -17.61 2.62
CA THR A 485 -29.75 -16.26 2.30
C THR A 485 -29.06 -15.18 3.13
N ASP A 486 -29.07 -13.94 2.63
CA ASP A 486 -28.52 -12.80 3.36
C ASP A 486 -29.18 -12.65 4.72
N GLY A 487 -28.37 -12.44 5.76
CA GLY A 487 -28.84 -12.22 7.13
C GLY A 487 -29.05 -13.49 7.96
N ASN A 488 -28.88 -14.70 7.40
CA ASN A 488 -28.86 -15.93 8.20
C ASN A 488 -27.80 -15.82 9.31
N LEU A 489 -28.20 -16.13 10.54
CA LEU A 489 -27.35 -16.00 11.72
C LEU A 489 -26.22 -17.03 11.71
N ILE A 490 -25.11 -16.64 12.34
CA ILE A 490 -24.05 -17.57 12.70
C ILE A 490 -24.11 -17.80 14.22
N LEU A 491 -24.10 -19.07 14.64
CA LEU A 491 -24.22 -19.51 16.01
C LEU A 491 -22.92 -20.22 16.45
N ALA A 492 -22.65 -20.20 17.75
CA ALA A 492 -21.72 -21.11 18.39
C ALA A 492 -22.51 -22.38 18.71
N TRP A 493 -22.19 -23.49 18.05
CA TRP A 493 -22.98 -24.72 18.15
C TRP A 493 -22.10 -25.95 18.36
N ASP A 494 -22.69 -27.03 18.86
CA ASP A 494 -22.00 -28.30 19.00
C ASP A 494 -21.38 -28.70 17.67
N CYS A 495 -20.11 -29.06 17.71
CA CYS A 495 -19.38 -29.37 16.51
C CYS A 495 -19.84 -30.67 15.84
N HIS A 496 -20.02 -30.64 14.53
CA HIS A 496 -20.43 -31.78 13.72
C HIS A 496 -19.90 -31.69 12.28
N SER A 497 -20.00 -32.79 11.53
CA SER A 497 -19.40 -32.91 10.18
C SER A 497 -20.12 -32.16 9.05
N GLY A 498 -21.06 -31.27 9.41
CA GLY A 498 -21.95 -30.55 8.48
C GLY A 498 -21.19 -29.48 7.69
N ASN A 499 -21.65 -29.19 6.46
CA ASN A 499 -20.99 -28.21 5.61
C ASN A 499 -21.25 -26.75 6.03
N ASN A 500 -22.23 -26.53 6.91
CA ASN A 500 -22.52 -25.24 7.54
C ASN A 500 -21.56 -24.85 8.67
N GLN A 501 -20.72 -25.77 9.15
CA GLN A 501 -19.65 -25.51 10.13
C GLN A 501 -18.26 -25.46 9.51
N LYS A 502 -18.20 -25.55 8.18
CA LYS A 502 -16.97 -25.70 7.41
C LYS A 502 -16.67 -24.41 6.69
N TRP A 503 -15.53 -23.80 6.99
CA TRP A 503 -15.14 -22.48 6.56
C TRP A 503 -13.84 -22.47 5.76
N TRP A 504 -13.73 -21.49 4.88
CA TRP A 504 -12.51 -21.18 4.14
C TRP A 504 -12.29 -19.67 4.14
N GLN A 505 -11.05 -19.26 4.44
CA GLN A 505 -10.64 -17.86 4.43
C GLN A 505 -9.89 -17.55 3.13
N ASP A 506 -10.38 -16.59 2.35
CA ASP A 506 -9.66 -16.15 1.14
C ASP A 506 -8.57 -15.11 1.44
N SER A 507 -7.75 -14.78 0.44
CA SER A 507 -6.63 -13.83 0.57
C SER A 507 -7.01 -12.40 0.96
N TYR A 508 -8.30 -12.05 0.95
CA TYR A 508 -8.78 -10.76 1.47
C TYR A 508 -9.32 -10.89 2.89
N GLY A 509 -9.16 -12.05 3.52
CA GLY A 509 -9.62 -12.36 4.86
C GLY A 509 -11.09 -12.75 4.92
N ARG A 510 -11.78 -13.01 3.80
CA ARG A 510 -13.21 -13.33 3.86
C ARG A 510 -13.45 -14.78 4.22
N LEU A 511 -14.27 -15.02 5.25
CA LEU A 511 -14.67 -16.34 5.70
C LEU A 511 -15.93 -16.79 4.97
N ARG A 512 -15.84 -17.84 4.17
CA ARG A 512 -16.95 -18.41 3.38
C ARG A 512 -17.36 -19.75 3.98
N PRO A 513 -18.65 -20.11 4.03
CA PRO A 513 -19.07 -21.44 4.44
C PRO A 513 -19.13 -22.42 3.25
N ALA A 514 -18.92 -23.71 3.51
CA ALA A 514 -18.80 -24.72 2.47
C ALA A 514 -20.10 -24.99 1.71
N HIS A 515 -21.25 -24.89 2.39
CA HIS A 515 -22.57 -25.06 1.77
C HIS A 515 -23.03 -23.86 0.95
N ALA A 516 -22.46 -22.67 1.17
CA ALA A 516 -22.87 -21.42 0.51
C ALA A 516 -21.66 -20.56 0.09
N THR A 517 -20.85 -21.05 -0.85
CA THR A 517 -19.55 -20.46 -1.21
C THR A 517 -19.56 -19.03 -1.80
N ASN A 518 -20.75 -18.51 -2.15
CA ASN A 518 -20.98 -17.12 -2.57
C ASN A 518 -21.32 -16.19 -1.39
N MET A 519 -21.41 -16.74 -0.18
CA MET A 519 -21.73 -16.04 1.06
C MET A 519 -20.47 -15.91 1.93
N CYS A 520 -20.43 -14.85 2.73
CA CYS A 520 -19.31 -14.49 3.58
C CYS A 520 -19.83 -14.11 4.98
N ALA A 521 -19.11 -14.53 6.02
CA ALA A 521 -19.36 -14.07 7.39
C ALA A 521 -19.19 -12.55 7.46
N THR A 522 -20.22 -11.85 7.92
CA THR A 522 -20.36 -10.40 7.86
C THR A 522 -20.68 -9.84 9.24
N ALA A 523 -19.81 -8.96 9.75
CA ALA A 523 -20.04 -8.25 11.00
C ALA A 523 -21.05 -7.11 10.83
N LYS A 524 -22.16 -7.16 11.56
CA LYS A 524 -23.15 -6.07 11.61
C LYS A 524 -22.84 -5.12 12.77
N LEU A 525 -21.75 -4.35 12.62
CA LEU A 525 -21.28 -3.44 13.68
C LEU A 525 -22.33 -2.41 14.13
N ASN A 526 -23.23 -1.99 13.23
CA ASN A 526 -24.32 -1.06 13.55
C ASN A 526 -25.57 -1.74 14.13
N GLU A 527 -25.58 -3.07 14.24
CA GLU A 527 -26.70 -3.88 14.73
C GLU A 527 -26.24 -4.74 15.91
N GLY A 528 -25.53 -4.10 16.85
CA GLY A 528 -25.03 -4.76 18.07
C GLY A 528 -23.82 -5.67 17.85
N GLY A 529 -23.20 -5.68 16.68
CA GLY A 529 -22.04 -6.51 16.39
C GLY A 529 -22.36 -7.95 16.01
N LYS A 530 -23.63 -8.29 15.76
CA LYS A 530 -24.02 -9.65 15.37
C LYS A 530 -23.31 -10.13 14.10
N LEU A 531 -23.06 -11.44 14.06
CA LEU A 531 -22.50 -12.10 12.89
C LEU A 531 -23.58 -12.83 12.10
N VAL A 532 -23.56 -12.60 10.78
CA VAL A 532 -24.47 -13.23 9.81
C VAL A 532 -23.68 -13.67 8.57
N ILE A 533 -24.29 -14.46 7.70
CA ILE A 533 -23.81 -14.60 6.33
C ILE A 533 -24.51 -13.61 5.40
N GLU A 534 -23.74 -13.00 4.49
CA GLU A 534 -24.26 -12.20 3.37
C GLU A 534 -23.48 -12.49 2.10
N ARG A 535 -24.04 -12.15 0.94
CA ARG A 535 -23.34 -12.24 -0.34
C ARG A 535 -21.97 -11.58 -0.24
N CYS A 536 -20.95 -12.33 -0.63
CA CYS A 536 -19.58 -11.88 -0.60
C CYS A 536 -19.41 -10.60 -1.43
N ASN A 537 -18.87 -9.57 -0.80
CA ASN A 537 -18.50 -8.32 -1.40
C ASN A 537 -17.09 -7.94 -0.92
N ASN A 538 -16.71 -6.67 -1.10
CA ASN A 538 -15.38 -6.19 -0.74
C ASN A 538 -15.38 -5.43 0.59
N SER A 539 -16.48 -5.38 1.32
CA SER A 539 -16.61 -4.68 2.60
C SER A 539 -15.61 -5.23 3.62
N ARG A 540 -14.93 -4.33 4.34
CA ARG A 540 -14.10 -4.71 5.49
C ARG A 540 -14.89 -5.43 6.59
N ALA A 541 -16.21 -5.25 6.67
CA ALA A 541 -17.05 -5.98 7.61
C ALA A 541 -17.09 -7.48 7.34
N GLN A 542 -16.74 -7.91 6.11
CA GLN A 542 -16.63 -9.31 5.71
C GLN A 542 -15.20 -9.85 5.78
N ARG A 543 -14.23 -9.03 6.20
CA ARG A 543 -12.82 -9.39 6.19
C ARG A 543 -12.33 -9.58 7.62
N TRP A 544 -11.65 -10.68 7.83
CA TRP A 544 -11.23 -11.17 9.12
C TRP A 544 -9.73 -11.42 9.11
N GLN A 545 -9.10 -11.25 10.26
CA GLN A 545 -7.69 -11.52 10.43
C GLN A 545 -7.42 -12.12 11.80
N TRP A 546 -6.61 -13.18 11.80
CA TRP A 546 -6.08 -13.77 13.02
C TRP A 546 -5.01 -12.87 13.62
N ASN A 547 -5.16 -12.55 14.91
CA ASN A 547 -4.16 -11.92 15.75
C ASN A 547 -3.93 -12.85 16.95
N GLY A 548 -2.90 -13.68 16.89
CA GLY A 548 -2.82 -14.87 17.75
C GLY A 548 -4.05 -15.75 17.54
N ASN A 549 -4.74 -16.11 18.63
CA ASN A 549 -5.97 -16.91 18.57
C ASN A 549 -7.25 -16.03 18.51
N TYR A 550 -7.11 -14.72 18.30
CA TYR A 550 -8.25 -13.81 18.17
C TYR A 550 -8.58 -13.57 16.70
N LEU A 551 -9.85 -13.78 16.32
CA LEU A 551 -10.32 -13.49 14.96
C LEU A 551 -10.90 -12.07 14.91
N ARG A 552 -10.10 -11.10 14.46
CA ARG A 552 -10.44 -9.67 14.43
C ARG A 552 -11.15 -9.29 13.14
N ASN A 553 -12.09 -8.34 13.22
CA ASN A 553 -12.77 -7.81 12.04
C ASN A 553 -12.01 -6.62 11.46
N LEU A 554 -11.79 -6.57 10.14
CA LEU A 554 -11.04 -5.46 9.55
C LEU A 554 -11.83 -4.14 9.52
N ALA A 555 -13.16 -4.12 9.66
CA ALA A 555 -13.91 -2.87 9.75
C ALA A 555 -13.65 -2.13 11.08
N ASN A 556 -13.32 -2.86 12.14
CA ASN A 556 -12.79 -2.32 13.39
C ASN A 556 -11.89 -3.39 14.05
N PHE A 557 -10.57 -3.19 13.92
CA PHE A 557 -9.58 -4.18 14.34
C PHE A 557 -9.50 -4.34 15.87
N ASP A 558 -10.07 -3.40 16.62
CA ASP A 558 -10.17 -3.47 18.08
C ASP A 558 -11.29 -4.43 18.53
N LEU A 559 -12.09 -4.96 17.60
CA LEU A 559 -13.15 -5.93 17.88
C LEU A 559 -12.77 -7.34 17.43
N SER A 560 -13.10 -8.32 18.26
CA SER A 560 -12.83 -9.75 18.13
C SER A 560 -14.14 -10.53 17.98
N LEU A 561 -14.04 -11.71 17.37
CA LEU A 561 -15.11 -12.68 17.30
C LEU A 561 -15.38 -13.27 18.70
N THR A 562 -16.63 -13.23 19.16
CA THR A 562 -17.11 -13.80 20.43
C THR A 562 -18.45 -14.48 20.21
N TYR A 563 -19.10 -14.98 21.25
CA TYR A 563 -20.51 -15.38 21.18
C TYR A 563 -21.24 -15.07 22.48
N ASP A 564 -22.55 -14.83 22.40
CA ASP A 564 -23.40 -14.64 23.57
C ASP A 564 -23.80 -16.02 24.13
N PRO A 565 -23.46 -16.36 25.39
CA PRO A 565 -23.75 -17.67 25.98
C PRO A 565 -25.25 -17.92 26.22
N THR A 566 -26.10 -16.89 26.16
CA THR A 566 -27.55 -17.03 26.35
C THR A 566 -28.24 -17.35 25.03
N SER A 567 -27.87 -16.65 23.95
CA SER A 567 -28.50 -16.78 22.64
C SER A 567 -27.73 -17.70 21.68
N TRP A 568 -26.49 -18.08 22.03
CA TRP A 568 -25.53 -18.77 21.18
C TRP A 568 -25.14 -18.00 19.92
N GLN A 569 -25.57 -16.75 19.79
CA GLN A 569 -25.28 -15.94 18.62
C GLN A 569 -23.81 -15.54 18.61
N VAL A 570 -23.13 -15.74 17.48
CA VAL A 570 -21.77 -15.27 17.28
C VAL A 570 -21.80 -13.75 17.05
N MET A 571 -20.90 -13.05 17.71
CA MET A 571 -20.85 -11.60 17.82
C MET A 571 -19.45 -11.07 17.54
N VAL A 572 -19.35 -9.77 17.37
CA VAL A 572 -18.09 -9.02 17.23
C VAL A 572 -18.08 -7.93 18.29
N THR A 573 -17.27 -8.12 19.32
CA THR A 573 -17.25 -7.26 20.52
C THR A 573 -15.82 -6.84 20.86
N ALA A 574 -15.67 -5.92 21.82
CA ALA A 574 -14.35 -5.52 22.34
C ALA A 574 -13.82 -6.48 23.42
N ASP A 575 -14.44 -7.65 23.55
CA ASP A 575 -14.11 -8.65 24.57
C ASP A 575 -13.05 -9.60 24.02
N ASP A 576 -11.89 -9.61 24.67
CA ASP A 576 -10.69 -10.34 24.25
C ASP A 576 -10.46 -11.62 25.08
N ASP A 577 -11.48 -12.13 25.77
CA ASP A 577 -11.34 -13.37 26.53
C ASP A 577 -11.60 -14.61 25.65
N MET A 578 -12.43 -14.48 24.62
CA MET A 578 -12.77 -15.59 23.72
C MET A 578 -11.70 -15.77 22.63
N THR A 579 -11.15 -16.97 22.55
CA THR A 579 -10.22 -17.34 21.48
C THR A 579 -10.85 -18.37 20.54
N TRP A 580 -10.32 -18.42 19.32
CA TRP A 580 -10.76 -19.36 18.30
C TRP A 580 -9.54 -20.06 17.69
N SER A 581 -9.78 -21.19 17.06
CA SER A 581 -8.74 -21.91 16.32
C SER A 581 -9.34 -22.63 15.12
N TRP A 582 -8.52 -22.87 14.12
CA TRP A 582 -8.86 -23.82 13.07
C TRP A 582 -8.75 -25.24 13.61
N ARG A 583 -9.75 -26.08 13.31
CA ARG A 583 -9.73 -27.52 13.58
C ARG A 583 -9.89 -28.34 12.31
#